data_AF-A0A7W1QFG0-F1
#
_entry.id   AF-A0A7W1QFG0-F1
#
_cell.length_a   1.000
_cell.length_b   1.000
_cell.length_c   1.000
_cell.angle_alpha   90.00
_cell.angle_beta   90.00
_cell.angle_gamma   90.00
#
_symmetry.space_group_name_H-M   'P 1'
#
loop_
_entity.id
_entity.type
_entity.pdbx_description
1 polymer ?
#
loop_
_entity_poly.entity_id
_entity_poly.type
_entity_poly.pdbx_seq_one_letter_code
_entity_poly.pdbx_strand_id
1 'polypeptide(L)'
;IWPRKPVVAASGAIVPGGSVPLTLNLPRGTWELSLQYTSALPLRIEYRGGRITAPANTTRPGPLFALKRVESRGRPLTFYVIAEKQSRLTSRLSITNLTALSAAPVGPKQVVSLREACGRFVDRLVR
;
A
#
# COMPACT_ATOMS: atom_id res chain seq x y z
N ILE A 1 -1.67 12.57 21.29
CA ILE A 1 -2.24 11.27 20.88
C ILE A 1 -1.25 10.66 19.89
N TRP A 2 -0.59 9.56 20.25
CA TRP A 2 0.49 8.95 19.46
C TRP A 2 -0.02 8.42 18.11
N PRO A 3 0.76 8.51 17.02
CA PRO A 3 0.36 7.91 15.77
C PRO A 3 0.25 6.39 15.97
N ARG A 4 -0.87 5.83 15.52
CA ARG A 4 -1.10 4.37 15.54
C ARG A 4 -0.01 3.67 14.72
N LYS A 5 0.27 2.40 15.01
CA LYS A 5 1.21 1.61 14.19
C LYS A 5 0.64 1.43 12.77
N PRO A 6 1.49 1.36 11.74
CA PRO A 6 1.05 0.98 10.40
C PRO A 6 0.37 -0.40 10.41
N VAL A 7 -0.68 -0.54 9.62
CA VAL A 7 -1.38 -1.82 9.41
C VAL A 7 -0.95 -2.38 8.06
N VAL A 8 -0.56 -3.64 8.02
CA VAL A 8 -0.04 -4.30 6.81
C VAL A 8 -0.83 -5.57 6.52
N ALA A 9 -1.17 -5.78 5.25
CA ALA A 9 -1.65 -7.06 4.74
C ALA A 9 -0.62 -7.64 3.77
N ALA A 10 -0.25 -8.90 3.98
CA ALA A 10 0.57 -9.66 3.05
C ALA A 10 -0.23 -10.03 1.80
N SER A 11 0.47 -10.24 0.69
CA SER A 11 -0.17 -10.52 -0.61
C SER A 11 0.58 -11.58 -1.40
N GLY A 12 0.05 -11.91 -2.59
CA GLY A 12 0.59 -12.92 -3.50
C GLY A 12 0.77 -12.39 -4.93
N ALA A 13 0.76 -13.31 -5.89
CA ALA A 13 0.87 -12.98 -7.31
C ALA A 13 -0.50 -12.84 -7.97
N ILE A 14 -0.61 -11.96 -8.95
CA ILE A 14 -1.79 -11.80 -9.80
C ILE A 14 -1.39 -12.07 -11.26
N VAL A 15 -2.16 -12.92 -11.94
CA VAL A 15 -2.06 -13.13 -13.39
C VAL A 15 -2.72 -11.98 -14.16
N PRO A 16 -2.33 -11.69 -15.41
CA PRO A 16 -2.95 -10.62 -16.20
C PRO A 16 -4.49 -10.72 -16.24
N GLY A 17 -5.18 -9.61 -15.97
CA GLY A 17 -6.65 -9.56 -15.88
C GLY A 17 -7.24 -10.18 -14.61
N GLY A 18 -6.42 -10.77 -13.74
CA GLY A 18 -6.82 -11.29 -12.45
C GLY A 18 -6.99 -10.21 -11.39
N SER A 19 -7.50 -10.64 -10.23
CA SER A 19 -7.61 -9.77 -9.06
C SER A 19 -7.38 -10.55 -7.77
N VAL A 20 -6.93 -9.85 -6.73
CA VAL A 20 -6.82 -10.42 -5.37
C VAL A 20 -7.41 -9.45 -4.35
N PRO A 21 -8.23 -9.94 -3.39
CA PRO A 21 -8.68 -9.12 -2.27
C PRO A 21 -7.60 -9.03 -1.19
N LEU A 22 -7.33 -7.81 -0.71
CA LEU A 22 -6.49 -7.53 0.45
C LEU A 22 -7.33 -6.81 1.50
N THR A 23 -7.39 -7.33 2.72
CA THR A 23 -8.23 -6.74 3.78
C THR A 23 -7.36 -6.13 4.88
N LEU A 24 -7.61 -4.86 5.19
CA LEU A 24 -6.98 -4.15 6.30
C LEU A 24 -7.98 -3.89 7.41
N ASN A 25 -7.62 -4.25 8.64
CA ASN A 25 -8.37 -3.90 9.85
C ASN A 25 -7.97 -2.50 10.30
N LEU A 26 -8.62 -1.46 9.74
CA LEU A 26 -8.28 -0.07 10.00
C LEU A 26 -9.17 0.53 11.10
N PRO A 27 -8.61 0.97 12.25
CA PRO A 27 -9.34 1.80 13.20
C PRO A 27 -9.88 3.09 12.58
N ARG A 28 -10.92 3.67 13.20
CA ARG A 28 -11.58 4.89 12.70
C ARG A 28 -10.58 6.05 12.55
N GLY A 29 -10.53 6.68 11.39
CA GLY A 29 -9.63 7.81 11.10
C GLY A 29 -9.15 7.83 9.64
N THR A 30 -8.21 8.73 9.34
CA THR A 30 -7.62 8.87 8.01
C THR A 30 -6.28 8.16 7.94
N TRP A 31 -6.04 7.44 6.84
CA TRP A 31 -4.85 6.61 6.63
C TRP A 31 -4.24 6.89 5.28
N GLU A 32 -2.92 6.99 5.20
CA GLU A 32 -2.14 7.01 3.96
C GLU A 32 -1.87 5.57 3.53
N LEU A 33 -2.36 5.19 2.35
CA LEU A 33 -2.13 3.89 1.77
C LEU A 33 -0.87 3.89 0.91
N SER A 34 -0.15 2.78 0.99
CA SER A 34 0.96 2.49 0.10
C SER A 34 0.99 1.00 -0.26
N LEU A 35 1.45 0.68 -1.47
CA LEU A 35 1.52 -0.68 -1.98
C LEU A 35 2.94 -1.00 -2.43
N GLN A 36 3.44 -2.17 -2.03
CA GLN A 36 4.68 -2.72 -2.52
C GLN A 36 4.34 -3.77 -3.58
N TYR A 37 4.74 -3.52 -4.83
CA TYR A 37 4.42 -4.39 -5.95
C TYR A 37 5.45 -4.27 -7.08
N THR A 38 5.46 -5.27 -7.96
CA THR A 38 6.09 -5.22 -9.28
C THR A 38 5.08 -5.63 -10.34
N SER A 39 4.84 -4.78 -11.33
CA SER A 39 3.89 -5.01 -12.41
C SER A 39 4.35 -4.33 -13.69
N ALA A 40 4.28 -5.03 -14.83
CA ALA A 40 4.51 -4.43 -16.14
C ALA A 40 3.34 -3.55 -16.61
N LEU A 41 2.20 -3.62 -15.92
CA LEU A 41 0.98 -2.88 -16.23
C LEU A 41 0.54 -2.04 -15.03
N PRO A 42 -0.21 -0.96 -15.27
CA PRO A 42 -0.94 -0.28 -14.21
C PRO A 42 -1.84 -1.25 -13.44
N LEU A 43 -1.98 -0.99 -12.14
CA LEU A 43 -2.92 -1.70 -11.28
C LEU A 43 -4.10 -0.79 -10.96
N ARG A 44 -5.28 -1.39 -10.93
CA ARG A 44 -6.50 -0.73 -10.44
C ARG A 44 -6.85 -1.31 -9.08
N ILE A 45 -7.00 -0.46 -8.09
CA ILE A 45 -7.35 -0.84 -6.72
C ILE A 45 -8.74 -0.29 -6.42
N GLU A 46 -9.67 -1.18 -6.07
CA GLU A 46 -11.06 -0.82 -5.77
C GLU A 46 -11.41 -1.15 -4.34
N TYR A 47 -12.14 -0.26 -3.68
CA TYR A 47 -12.60 -0.47 -2.32
C TYR A 47 -13.91 0.29 -2.08
N ARG A 48 -14.55 0.02 -0.94
CA ARG A 48 -15.75 0.76 -0.51
C ARG A 48 -15.37 2.19 -0.11
N GLY A 49 -15.24 3.06 -1.09
CA GLY A 49 -14.81 4.45 -0.93
C GLY A 49 -14.18 5.03 -2.20
N GLY A 50 -13.85 4.18 -3.19
CA GLY A 50 -13.47 4.65 -4.52
C GLY A 50 -12.52 3.71 -5.24
N ARG A 51 -11.82 4.29 -6.21
CA ARG A 51 -10.84 3.64 -7.07
C ARG A 51 -9.52 4.39 -7.02
N ILE A 52 -8.42 3.65 -7.05
CA ILE A 52 -7.05 4.16 -7.11
C ILE A 52 -6.36 3.47 -8.27
N THR A 53 -5.54 4.21 -9.02
CA THR A 53 -4.65 3.64 -10.04
C THR A 53 -3.22 3.71 -9.52
N ALA A 54 -2.52 2.58 -9.54
CA ALA A 54 -1.08 2.54 -9.35
C ALA A 54 -0.41 2.38 -10.73
N PRO A 55 0.68 3.12 -11.02
CA PRO A 55 1.36 3.01 -12.30
C PRO A 55 1.96 1.62 -12.52
N ALA A 56 2.48 1.35 -13.71
CA ALA A 56 3.36 0.19 -13.89
C ALA A 56 4.64 0.39 -13.06
N ASN A 57 5.16 -0.68 -12.46
CA ASN A 57 6.44 -0.69 -11.74
C ASN A 57 7.20 -1.98 -12.06
N THR A 58 8.14 -1.93 -13.00
CA THR A 58 8.98 -3.07 -13.39
C THR A 58 10.27 -3.18 -12.59
N THR A 59 10.53 -2.27 -11.66
CA THR A 59 11.70 -2.32 -10.78
C THR A 59 11.54 -3.43 -9.74
N ARG A 60 12.64 -3.92 -9.15
CA ARG A 60 12.62 -4.84 -8.00
C ARG A 60 11.65 -4.34 -6.90
N PRO A 61 11.05 -5.22 -6.07
CA PRO A 61 10.26 -4.79 -4.92
C PRO A 61 11.08 -3.80 -4.09
N GLY A 62 10.75 -2.52 -4.24
CA GLY A 62 11.49 -1.40 -3.69
C GLY A 62 10.68 -0.78 -2.55
N PRO A 63 10.77 0.54 -2.33
CA PRO A 63 9.95 1.20 -1.33
C PRO A 63 8.45 1.07 -1.64
N LEU A 64 7.64 1.17 -0.60
CA LEU A 64 6.19 1.26 -0.68
C LEU A 64 5.80 2.44 -1.61
N PHE A 65 5.05 2.17 -2.68
CA PHE A 65 4.51 3.20 -3.55
C PHE A 65 3.33 3.88 -2.87
N ALA A 66 3.41 5.20 -2.69
CA ALA A 66 2.30 6.00 -2.18
C ALA A 66 1.12 5.91 -3.14
N LEU A 67 -0.06 5.64 -2.58
CA LEU A 67 -1.32 5.54 -3.30
C LEU A 67 -2.17 6.78 -3.03
N LYS A 68 -3.02 6.71 -2.00
CA LYS A 68 -3.96 7.78 -1.64
C LYS A 68 -4.31 7.68 -0.16
N ARG A 69 -4.88 8.76 0.37
CA ARG A 69 -5.56 8.74 1.67
C ARG A 69 -6.91 8.05 1.58
N VAL A 70 -7.24 7.30 2.63
CA VAL A 70 -8.55 6.68 2.81
C VAL A 70 -9.09 6.96 4.20
N GLU A 71 -10.41 7.07 4.29
CA GLU A 71 -11.11 7.19 5.56
C GLU A 71 -11.63 5.83 5.99
N SER A 72 -11.33 5.44 7.23
CA SER A 72 -11.92 4.25 7.87
C SER A 72 -12.96 4.66 8.90
N ARG A 73 -14.06 3.91 8.93
CA ARG A 73 -15.10 3.98 9.96
C ARG A 73 -14.84 3.03 11.14
N GLY A 74 -13.65 2.41 11.22
CA GLY A 74 -13.30 1.45 12.27
C GLY A 74 -13.76 0.03 11.98
N ARG A 75 -13.83 -0.36 10.70
CA ARG A 75 -14.24 -1.70 10.25
C ARG A 75 -13.21 -2.23 9.25
N PRO A 76 -13.14 -3.56 9.03
CA PRO A 76 -12.31 -4.11 7.97
C PRO A 76 -12.64 -3.46 6.63
N LEU A 77 -11.58 -3.07 5.90
CA LEU A 77 -11.70 -2.49 4.57
C LEU A 77 -10.98 -3.40 3.57
N THR A 78 -11.73 -3.93 2.62
CA THR A 78 -11.22 -4.80 1.56
C THR A 78 -10.90 -3.97 0.31
N PHE A 79 -9.70 -4.21 -0.22
CA PHE A 79 -9.17 -3.63 -1.44
C PHE A 79 -9.00 -4.73 -2.48
N TYR A 80 -9.66 -4.60 -3.61
CA TYR A 80 -9.49 -5.48 -4.76
C TYR A 80 -8.40 -4.91 -5.64
N VAL A 81 -7.23 -5.54 -5.64
CA VAL A 81 -6.12 -5.17 -6.52
C VAL A 81 -6.26 -5.95 -7.81
N ILE A 82 -6.39 -5.24 -8.92
CA ILE A 82 -6.72 -5.77 -10.24
C ILE A 82 -5.56 -5.45 -11.17
N ALA A 83 -4.96 -6.50 -11.75
CA ALA A 83 -4.01 -6.33 -12.83
C ALA A 83 -4.78 -6.03 -14.11
N GLU A 84 -4.51 -4.92 -14.78
CA GLU A 84 -5.20 -4.61 -16.03
C GLU A 84 -5.00 -5.70 -17.08
N LYS A 85 -6.00 -5.87 -17.95
CA LYS A 85 -5.95 -6.87 -19.00
C LYS A 85 -4.99 -6.41 -20.08
N GLN A 86 -3.95 -7.20 -20.30
CA GLN A 86 -3.01 -6.99 -21.39
C GLN A 86 -3.70 -7.07 -22.77
N SER A 87 -3.17 -6.31 -23.73
CA SER A 87 -3.53 -6.46 -25.14
C SER A 87 -3.30 -7.91 -25.58
N ARG A 88 -4.01 -8.37 -26.62
CA ARG A 88 -3.81 -9.70 -27.21
C ARG A 88 -2.38 -9.91 -27.75
N LEU A 89 -1.61 -8.83 -27.91
CA LEU A 89 -0.25 -8.81 -28.46
C LEU A 89 0.86 -8.84 -27.39
N THR A 90 0.53 -9.00 -26.11
CA THR A 90 1.50 -8.98 -25.00
C THR A 90 1.58 -10.34 -24.29
N SER A 91 2.74 -10.63 -23.70
CA SER A 91 3.05 -11.95 -23.11
C SER A 91 2.14 -12.29 -21.93
N ARG A 92 1.43 -13.43 -22.02
CA ARG A 92 0.59 -13.99 -20.93
C ARG A 92 1.35 -14.30 -19.64
N LEU A 93 2.69 -14.22 -19.66
CA LEU A 93 3.58 -14.52 -18.54
C LEU A 93 3.94 -13.29 -17.68
N SER A 94 3.35 -12.12 -17.96
CA SER A 94 3.56 -10.92 -17.12
C SER A 94 2.84 -11.04 -15.77
N ILE A 95 3.46 -11.73 -14.82
CA ILE A 95 2.95 -11.88 -13.46
C ILE A 95 3.17 -10.57 -12.69
N THR A 96 2.09 -10.06 -12.08
CA THR A 96 2.19 -8.99 -11.09
C THR A 96 2.50 -9.62 -9.74
N ASN A 97 3.59 -9.21 -9.10
CA ASN A 97 3.87 -9.59 -7.72
C ASN A 97 3.39 -8.48 -6.80
N LEU A 98 2.57 -8.82 -5.82
CA LEU A 98 2.22 -7.93 -4.72
C LEU A 98 2.94 -8.44 -3.47
N THR A 99 3.64 -7.57 -2.76
CA THR A 99 4.35 -7.94 -1.53
C THR A 99 3.57 -7.51 -0.28
N ALA A 100 3.11 -6.26 -0.25
CA ALA A 100 2.43 -5.72 0.93
C ALA A 100 1.53 -4.54 0.57
N LEU A 101 0.32 -4.51 1.13
CA LEU A 101 -0.50 -3.30 1.24
C LEU A 101 -0.35 -2.76 2.66
N SER A 102 0.06 -1.50 2.79
CA SER A 102 0.30 -0.83 4.07
C SER A 102 -0.58 0.40 4.22
N ALA A 103 -0.99 0.69 5.46
CA ALA A 103 -1.71 1.89 5.84
C ALA A 103 -1.03 2.55 7.05
N ALA A 104 -0.55 3.77 6.89
CA ALA A 104 -0.03 4.59 7.97
C ALA A 104 -1.07 5.62 8.43
N PRO A 105 -1.29 5.86 9.73
CA PRO A 105 -2.28 6.83 10.17
C PRO A 105 -1.82 8.25 9.86
N VAL A 106 -2.75 9.08 9.39
CA VAL A 106 -2.51 10.51 9.24
C VAL A 106 -2.67 11.17 10.60
N GLY A 107 -1.53 11.44 11.26
CA GLY A 107 -1.48 12.23 12.49
C GLY A 107 -1.24 13.72 12.21
N PRO A 108 -1.40 14.59 13.23
CA PRO A 108 -0.92 15.96 13.13
C PRO A 108 0.59 15.95 12.83
N LYS A 109 1.03 16.75 11.86
CA LYS A 109 2.46 16.96 11.62
C LYS A 109 3.02 17.70 12.82
N GLN A 110 3.87 17.04 13.60
CA GLN A 110 4.56 17.63 14.73
C GLN A 110 6.05 17.67 14.45
N VAL A 111 6.66 18.84 14.59
CA VAL A 111 8.12 18.96 14.62
C VAL A 111 8.57 18.48 16.00
N VAL A 112 9.41 17.45 16.02
CA VAL A 112 10.06 16.95 17.23
C VAL A 112 11.55 17.24 17.12
N SER A 113 12.20 17.53 18.24
CA SER A 113 13.66 17.69 18.23
C SER A 113 14.35 16.37 17.91
N LEU A 114 15.57 16.43 17.38
CA LEU A 114 16.34 15.23 17.03
C LEU A 114 16.59 14.34 18.27
N ARG A 115 16.79 14.96 19.43
CA ARG A 115 16.95 14.27 20.73
C ARG A 115 15.70 13.48 21.11
N GLU A 116 14.51 14.03 20.83
CA GLU A 116 13.24 13.34 21.10
C GLU A 116 12.92 12.27 20.06
N ALA A 117 13.45 12.38 18.84
CA ALA A 117 13.21 11.40 17.78
C ALA A 117 14.00 10.10 17.95
N CYS A 118 15.21 10.18 18.51
CA CYS A 118 16.10 9.03 18.70
C CYS A 118 15.48 7.94 19.58
N GLY A 119 15.46 6.70 19.07
CA GLY A 119 14.88 5.55 19.78
C GLY A 119 13.35 5.54 19.84
N ARG A 120 12.69 6.52 19.22
CA ARG A 120 11.22 6.61 19.11
C ARG A 120 10.72 6.50 17.67
N PHE A 121 11.40 7.18 16.74
CA PHE A 121 11.03 7.23 15.32
C PHE A 121 12.18 6.88 14.39
N VAL A 122 13.42 7.20 14.79
CA VAL A 122 14.64 6.83 14.08
C VAL A 122 15.44 5.87 14.93
N ASP A 123 15.97 4.84 14.29
CA ASP A 123 16.93 3.95 14.92
C ASP A 123 18.13 4.78 15.39
N ARG A 124 18.66 4.43 16.57
CA ARG A 124 19.91 5.03 17.01
C ARG A 124 20.95 4.75 15.92
N LEU A 125 21.66 5.77 15.46
CA LEU A 125 22.97 5.58 14.88
C LEU A 125 23.82 4.94 15.98
N VAL A 126 23.95 3.62 15.93
CA VAL A 126 24.89 2.89 16.78
C VAL A 126 26.26 3.33 16.29
N ARG A 127 27.02 3.98 17.18
CA ARG A 127 28.46 4.22 16.98
C ARG A 127 29.21 2.94 17.32
#